data_AF-A0A928RTH2-F1
#
_entry.id   AF-A0A928RTH2-F1
#
_cell.length_a   1.000
_cell.length_b   1.000
_cell.length_c   1.000
_cell.angle_alpha   90.00
_cell.angle_beta   90.00
_cell.angle_gamma   90.00
#
_symmetry.space_group_name_H-M   'P 1'
#
loop_
_entity.id
_entity.type
_entity.pdbx_description
1 polymer ?
#
loop_
_entity_poly.entity_id
_entity_poly.type
_entity_poly.pdbx_seq_one_letter_code
_entity_poly.pdbx_strand_id
1 'polypeptide(L)'
;MNVYYAKTALYAYPNLEAVAEQIDEHVERSAVSSMDNYSPCIEQCQAIVDFTYQKDCLFALKLLIEDALIKLKKIERDLIGYKYFRERNNQDLSGINLKSRAYFRRQTIIIAKIAKILENLGATDKWFEETCMNVDFFKNLHRHTIEHEKSYEKPNKKEQSEKKEKNTEVSNIATSQNRLIA
;
A
#
# COMPACT_ATOMS: atom_id res chain seq x y z
N MET A 1 -11.93 1.21 -7.24
CA MET A 1 -10.73 1.62 -6.53
C MET A 1 -9.55 0.81 -7.05
N ASN A 2 -8.47 1.48 -7.43
CA ASN A 2 -7.21 0.95 -7.86
C ASN A 2 -6.61 0.10 -6.73
N VAL A 3 -6.07 -1.05 -7.12
CA VAL A 3 -5.41 -2.02 -6.24
C VAL A 3 -4.26 -1.37 -5.44
N TYR A 4 -3.53 -0.43 -6.02
CA TYR A 4 -2.44 0.26 -5.32
C TYR A 4 -2.95 1.16 -4.21
N TYR A 5 -4.03 1.91 -4.43
CA TYR A 5 -4.66 2.71 -3.37
C TYR A 5 -5.23 1.81 -2.27
N ALA A 6 -5.89 0.70 -2.63
CA ALA A 6 -6.40 -0.24 -1.63
C ALA A 6 -5.26 -0.84 -0.77
N LYS A 7 -4.11 -1.16 -1.38
CA LYS A 7 -2.92 -1.59 -0.64
C LYS A 7 -2.37 -0.49 0.27
N THR A 8 -2.28 0.75 -0.23
CA THR A 8 -1.85 1.90 0.58
C THR A 8 -2.76 2.08 1.79
N ALA A 9 -4.08 2.05 1.60
CA ALA A 9 -5.06 2.15 2.68
C ALA A 9 -4.84 1.06 3.74
N LEU A 10 -4.65 -0.19 3.33
CA LEU A 10 -4.40 -1.30 4.24
C LEU A 10 -3.06 -1.19 4.98
N TYR A 11 -2.00 -0.70 4.34
CA TYR A 11 -0.73 -0.44 5.04
C TYR A 11 -0.81 0.74 6.00
N ALA A 12 -1.68 1.71 5.72
CA ALA A 12 -1.89 2.87 6.57
C ALA A 12 -2.65 2.49 7.85
N TYR A 13 -3.64 1.60 7.72
CA TYR A 13 -4.62 1.26 8.77
C TYR A 13 -4.06 1.14 10.20
N PRO A 14 -2.99 0.38 10.46
CA PRO A 14 -2.48 0.19 11.83
C PRO A 14 -1.94 1.47 12.47
N ASN A 15 -1.61 2.49 11.68
CA ASN A 15 -1.00 3.72 12.13
C ASN A 15 -1.96 4.92 12.06
N LEU A 16 -3.19 4.76 11.56
CA LEU A 16 -4.10 5.90 11.33
C LEU A 16 -4.39 6.67 12.62
N GLU A 17 -4.62 5.97 13.73
CA GLU A 17 -4.86 6.59 15.04
C GLU A 17 -3.63 7.35 15.54
N ALA A 18 -2.46 6.71 15.51
CA ALA A 18 -1.21 7.33 15.94
C ALA A 18 -0.86 8.59 15.11
N VAL A 19 -1.15 8.57 13.80
CA VAL A 19 -0.97 9.76 12.95
C VAL A 19 -2.00 10.84 13.31
N ALA A 20 -3.24 10.48 13.60
CA ALA A 20 -4.26 11.44 14.03
C ALA A 20 -3.89 12.11 15.37
N GLU A 21 -3.37 11.34 16.34
CA GLU A 21 -2.86 11.87 17.61
C GLU A 21 -1.68 12.84 17.40
N GLN A 22 -0.75 12.52 16.49
CA GLN A 22 0.35 13.42 16.16
C GLN A 22 -0.12 14.74 15.55
N ILE A 23 -1.21 14.72 14.78
CA ILE A 23 -1.83 15.93 14.25
C ILE A 23 -2.39 16.77 15.40
N ASP A 24 -3.10 16.15 16.34
CA ASP A 24 -3.67 16.84 17.50
C ASP A 24 -2.58 17.49 18.37
N GLU A 25 -1.51 16.75 18.68
CA GLU A 25 -0.35 17.29 19.40
C GLU A 25 0.30 18.46 18.66
N HIS A 26 0.37 18.40 17.33
CA HIS A 26 0.96 19.47 16.52
C HIS A 26 0.10 20.73 16.52
N VAL A 27 -1.23 20.58 16.41
CA VAL A 27 -2.19 21.68 16.48
C VAL A 27 -2.13 22.34 17.86
N GLU A 28 -2.13 21.57 18.93
CA GLU A 28 -2.02 22.09 20.31
C GLU A 28 -0.72 22.86 20.53
N ARG A 29 0.42 22.29 20.11
CA ARG A 29 1.72 22.99 20.22
C ARG A 29 1.72 24.28 19.42
N SER A 30 1.17 24.27 18.21
CA SER A 30 1.10 25.46 17.36
C SER A 30 0.23 26.55 17.97
N ALA A 31 -0.87 26.17 18.63
CA ALA A 31 -1.74 27.10 19.34
C ALA A 31 -1.06 27.72 20.57
N VAL A 32 -0.28 26.93 21.33
CA VAL A 32 0.44 27.41 22.53
C VAL A 32 1.67 28.24 22.16
N SER A 33 2.40 27.87 21.11
CA SER A 33 3.62 28.56 20.66
C SER A 33 3.34 29.78 19.78
N SER A 34 2.11 30.30 19.75
CA SER A 34 1.71 31.41 18.87
C SER A 34 2.51 32.69 19.12
N MET A 35 3.16 32.83 20.29
CA MET A 35 4.07 33.94 20.60
C MET A 35 5.40 33.86 19.83
N ASP A 36 5.88 32.67 19.49
CA ASP A 36 7.14 32.47 18.76
C ASP A 36 6.94 32.42 17.23
N ASN A 37 5.68 32.35 16.79
CA ASN A 37 5.31 32.34 15.38
C ASN A 37 4.84 33.71 14.91
N TYR A 38 5.69 34.39 14.13
CA TYR A 38 5.43 35.73 13.60
C TYR A 38 4.57 35.74 12.32
N SER A 39 4.05 34.59 11.87
CA SER A 39 3.17 34.57 10.71
C SER A 39 1.83 35.26 11.01
N PRO A 40 1.15 35.81 9.98
CA PRO A 40 -0.18 36.39 10.15
C PRO A 40 -1.15 35.39 10.78
N CYS A 41 -2.00 35.87 11.70
CA CYS A 41 -3.02 35.07 12.38
C CYS A 41 -3.89 34.25 11.40
N ILE A 42 -4.25 34.84 10.25
CA ILE A 42 -5.06 34.16 9.24
C ILE A 42 -4.37 32.91 8.67
N GLU A 43 -3.05 32.93 8.49
CA GLU A 43 -2.28 31.77 8.00
C GLU A 43 -2.21 30.67 9.05
N GLN A 44 -2.07 31.06 10.33
CA GLN A 44 -2.09 30.11 11.45
C GLN A 44 -3.46 29.43 11.59
N CYS A 45 -4.55 30.19 11.48
CA CYS A 45 -5.90 29.67 11.47
C CYS A 45 -6.12 28.70 10.29
N GLN A 46 -5.65 29.06 9.08
CA GLN A 46 -5.77 28.19 7.92
C GLN A 46 -5.01 26.88 8.10
N ALA A 47 -3.79 26.91 8.66
CA ALA A 47 -3.02 25.72 8.94
C ALA A 47 -3.76 24.76 9.90
N ILE A 48 -4.38 25.29 10.96
CA ILE A 48 -5.18 24.50 11.91
C ILE A 48 -6.38 23.84 11.21
N VAL A 49 -7.06 24.59 10.34
CA VAL A 49 -8.17 24.05 9.53
C VAL A 49 -7.67 22.93 8.61
N ASP A 50 -6.53 23.11 7.94
CA ASP A 50 -5.94 22.10 7.06
C ASP A 50 -5.58 20.83 7.84
N PHE A 51 -4.98 20.95 9.03
CA PHE A 51 -4.70 19.81 9.90
C PHE A 51 -5.96 19.08 10.34
N THR A 52 -7.04 19.82 10.62
CA THR A 52 -8.33 19.24 10.98
C THR A 52 -8.89 18.41 9.81
N TYR A 53 -8.84 18.93 8.58
CA TYR A 53 -9.25 18.17 7.39
C TYR A 53 -8.39 16.91 7.17
N GLN A 54 -7.08 17.00 7.40
CA GLN A 54 -6.20 15.83 7.31
C GLN A 54 -6.61 14.76 8.33
N LYS A 55 -6.96 15.17 9.55
CA LYS A 55 -7.43 14.25 10.59
C LYS A 55 -8.76 13.60 10.23
N ASP A 56 -9.72 14.37 9.72
CA ASP A 56 -11.00 13.85 9.26
C ASP A 56 -10.83 12.80 8.15
N CYS A 57 -9.88 13.01 7.24
CA CYS A 57 -9.50 12.02 6.23
C CYS A 57 -9.03 10.69 6.85
N LEU A 58 -8.17 10.74 7.88
CA LEU A 58 -7.67 9.54 8.57
C LEU A 58 -8.82 8.75 9.21
N PHE A 59 -9.73 9.43 9.91
CA PHE A 59 -10.89 8.79 10.54
C PHE A 59 -11.86 8.22 9.51
N ALA A 60 -12.20 8.98 8.47
CA ALA A 60 -13.05 8.50 7.39
C ALA A 60 -12.47 7.24 6.75
N LEU A 61 -11.17 7.24 6.44
CA LEU A 61 -10.51 6.08 5.86
C LEU A 61 -10.51 4.87 6.82
N LYS A 62 -10.27 5.10 8.12
CA LYS A 62 -10.32 4.05 9.13
C LYS A 62 -11.68 3.35 9.15
N LEU A 63 -12.77 4.13 9.23
CA LEU A 63 -14.13 3.59 9.23
C LEU A 63 -14.44 2.80 7.96
N LEU A 64 -14.04 3.32 6.80
CA LEU A 64 -14.22 2.63 5.52
C LEU A 64 -13.48 1.28 5.47
N ILE A 65 -12.27 1.22 6.04
CA ILE A 65 -11.49 -0.03 6.13
C ILE A 65 -12.15 -1.00 7.10
N GLU A 66 -12.61 -0.56 8.26
CA GLU A 66 -13.30 -1.41 9.24
C GLU A 66 -14.56 -2.03 8.66
N ASP A 67 -15.39 -1.22 8.00
CA ASP A 67 -16.57 -1.68 7.27
C ASP A 67 -16.23 -2.68 6.16
N ALA A 68 -15.12 -2.46 5.46
CA ALA A 68 -14.64 -3.39 4.45
C ALA A 68 -14.19 -4.72 5.06
N LEU A 69 -13.48 -4.70 6.19
CA LEU A 69 -13.01 -5.90 6.90
C LEU A 69 -14.17 -6.73 7.45
N ILE A 70 -15.23 -6.10 7.97
CA ILE A 70 -16.44 -6.79 8.46
C ILE A 70 -17.07 -7.63 7.35
N LYS A 71 -17.08 -7.13 6.11
CA LYS A 71 -17.64 -7.80 4.93
C LYS A 71 -16.79 -8.97 4.40
N LEU A 72 -15.58 -9.17 4.91
CA LEU A 72 -14.72 -10.30 4.54
C LEU A 72 -15.04 -11.55 5.34
N LYS A 73 -14.65 -12.72 4.82
CA LYS A 73 -14.66 -13.96 5.59
C LYS A 73 -13.54 -13.93 6.63
N LYS A 74 -13.70 -14.67 7.74
CA LYS A 74 -12.68 -14.76 8.81
C LYS A 74 -11.28 -15.06 8.24
N ILE A 75 -11.17 -16.10 7.40
CA ILE A 75 -9.90 -16.50 6.80
C ILE A 75 -9.28 -15.42 5.89
N GLU A 76 -10.11 -14.60 5.24
CA GLU A 76 -9.64 -13.49 4.40
C GLU A 76 -9.13 -12.34 5.28
N ARG A 77 -9.82 -12.04 6.40
CA ARG A 77 -9.34 -11.07 7.39
C ARG A 77 -8.02 -11.50 8.01
N ASP A 78 -7.90 -12.76 8.41
CA ASP A 78 -6.67 -13.29 9.01
C ASP A 78 -5.49 -13.14 8.03
N LEU A 79 -5.67 -13.48 6.75
CA LEU A 79 -4.62 -13.28 5.73
C LEU A 79 -4.24 -11.81 5.51
N ILE A 80 -5.20 -10.89 5.67
CA ILE A 80 -4.96 -9.46 5.52
C ILE A 80 -4.22 -8.92 6.74
N GLY A 81 -4.67 -9.26 7.95
CA GLY A 81 -4.00 -8.81 9.15
C GLY A 81 -2.56 -9.35 9.24
N TYR A 82 -2.30 -10.56 8.75
CA TYR A 82 -0.96 -11.14 8.70
C TYR A 82 -0.02 -10.26 7.88
N LYS A 83 -0.49 -9.89 6.68
CA LYS A 83 0.32 -9.19 5.68
C LYS A 83 0.44 -7.70 5.97
N TYR A 84 -0.66 -7.05 6.32
CA TYR A 84 -0.75 -5.59 6.37
C TYR A 84 -0.71 -5.06 7.81
N PHE A 85 -1.34 -5.74 8.76
CA PHE A 85 -1.47 -5.23 10.14
C PHE A 85 -0.38 -5.73 11.08
N ARG A 86 0.49 -6.64 10.59
CA ARG A 86 1.58 -7.26 11.37
C ARG A 86 1.11 -8.01 12.61
N GLU A 87 -0.17 -8.38 12.67
CA GLU A 87 -0.77 -9.18 13.74
C GLU A 87 -0.36 -10.65 13.60
N ARG A 88 0.85 -10.99 14.04
CA ARG A 88 1.39 -12.36 13.89
C ARG A 88 0.81 -13.38 14.86
N ASN A 89 0.29 -12.93 16.01
CA ASN A 89 -0.07 -13.82 17.13
C ASN A 89 -1.58 -14.09 17.26
N ASN A 90 -2.43 -13.31 16.58
CA ASN A 90 -3.89 -13.34 16.77
C ASN A 90 -4.65 -14.06 15.64
N GLN A 91 -3.94 -14.72 14.72
CA GLN A 91 -4.53 -15.24 13.50
C GLN A 91 -4.40 -16.74 13.37
N ASP A 92 -5.52 -17.37 13.04
CA ASP A 92 -5.59 -18.79 12.78
C ASP A 92 -5.27 -19.07 11.30
N LEU A 93 -3.96 -19.12 11.01
CA LEU A 93 -3.43 -19.49 9.70
C LEU A 93 -2.99 -20.95 9.65
N SER A 94 -3.49 -21.78 10.58
CA SER A 94 -3.16 -23.19 10.64
C SER A 94 -3.53 -23.87 9.32
N GLY A 95 -2.57 -24.57 8.72
CA GLY A 95 -2.74 -25.23 7.42
C GLY A 95 -2.56 -24.35 6.17
N ILE A 96 -2.24 -23.05 6.30
CA ILE A 96 -1.91 -22.21 5.15
C ILE A 96 -0.40 -22.18 4.91
N ASN A 97 0.03 -22.67 3.75
CA ASN A 97 1.41 -22.49 3.30
C ASN A 97 1.61 -21.07 2.75
N LEU A 98 2.12 -20.17 3.59
CA LEU A 98 2.40 -18.76 3.29
C LEU A 98 3.51 -18.56 2.24
N LYS A 99 4.31 -19.58 1.93
CA LYS A 99 5.34 -19.53 0.88
C LYS A 99 4.82 -20.05 -0.47
N SER A 100 3.59 -20.53 -0.53
CA SER A 100 3.03 -21.13 -1.75
C SER A 100 2.57 -20.07 -2.74
N ARG A 101 2.66 -20.40 -4.04
CA ARG A 101 2.04 -19.58 -5.10
C ARG A 101 0.52 -19.42 -4.90
N ALA A 102 -0.12 -20.43 -4.30
CA ALA A 102 -1.55 -20.38 -3.98
C ALA A 102 -1.87 -19.26 -2.97
N TYR A 103 -1.03 -19.05 -1.96
CA TYR A 103 -1.16 -17.93 -1.02
C TYR A 103 -1.12 -16.58 -1.74
N PHE A 104 -0.11 -16.34 -2.58
CA PHE A 104 0.01 -15.08 -3.32
C PHE A 104 -1.18 -14.83 -4.25
N ARG A 105 -1.67 -15.86 -4.94
CA ARG A 105 -2.89 -15.74 -5.78
C ARG A 105 -4.12 -15.40 -4.96
N ARG A 106 -4.30 -16.04 -3.80
CA ARG A 106 -5.39 -15.70 -2.87
C ARG A 106 -5.28 -14.26 -2.41
N GLN A 107 -4.07 -13.77 -2.10
CA GLN A 107 -3.89 -12.39 -1.68
C GLN A 107 -4.30 -11.38 -2.76
N THR A 108 -3.93 -11.64 -4.02
CA THR A 108 -4.37 -10.79 -5.14
C THR A 108 -5.89 -10.73 -5.27
N ILE A 109 -6.57 -11.88 -5.12
CA ILE A 109 -8.03 -11.96 -5.18
C ILE A 109 -8.68 -11.20 -4.02
N ILE A 110 -8.17 -11.38 -2.80
CA ILE A 110 -8.69 -10.70 -1.60
C ILE A 110 -8.52 -9.18 -1.75
N ILE A 111 -7.37 -8.73 -2.25
CA ILE A 111 -7.13 -7.28 -2.45
C ILE A 111 -8.07 -6.70 -3.50
N ALA A 112 -8.28 -7.38 -4.62
CA ALA A 112 -9.24 -6.93 -5.63
C ALA A 112 -10.67 -6.86 -5.05
N LYS A 113 -11.04 -7.83 -4.20
CA LYS A 113 -12.32 -7.83 -3.49
C LYS A 113 -12.44 -6.65 -2.53
N ILE A 114 -11.42 -6.38 -1.71
CA ILE A 114 -11.39 -5.24 -0.80
C ILE A 114 -11.51 -3.92 -1.57
N ALA A 115 -10.75 -3.76 -2.65
CA ALA A 115 -10.80 -2.57 -3.48
C ALA A 115 -12.21 -2.31 -4.03
N LYS A 116 -12.92 -3.37 -4.44
CA LYS A 116 -14.33 -3.26 -4.86
C LYS A 116 -15.27 -2.92 -3.70
N ILE A 117 -15.05 -3.49 -2.51
CA ILE A 117 -15.86 -3.18 -1.32
C ILE A 117 -15.67 -1.72 -0.91
N LEU A 118 -14.43 -1.24 -0.87
CA LEU A 118 -14.09 0.14 -0.56
C LEU A 118 -14.71 1.12 -1.56
N GLU A 119 -14.62 0.82 -2.85
CA GLU A 119 -15.28 1.61 -3.89
C GLU A 119 -16.80 1.69 -3.70
N ASN A 120 -17.45 0.57 -3.40
CA ASN A 120 -18.88 0.54 -3.10
C ASN A 120 -19.27 1.29 -1.82
N LEU A 121 -18.32 1.48 -0.90
CA LEU A 121 -18.47 2.29 0.30
C LEU A 121 -18.19 3.78 0.06
N GLY A 122 -17.83 4.18 -1.17
CA GLY A 122 -17.56 5.57 -1.54
C GLY A 122 -16.07 5.93 -1.61
N ALA A 123 -15.17 5.03 -1.22
CA ALA A 123 -13.72 5.20 -1.36
C ALA A 123 -13.27 4.96 -2.82
N THR A 124 -13.73 5.82 -3.72
CA THR A 124 -13.35 5.79 -5.14
C THR A 124 -11.91 6.26 -5.33
N ASP A 125 -11.35 6.02 -6.51
CA ASP A 125 -9.99 6.51 -6.85
C ASP A 125 -9.90 8.02 -6.76
N LYS A 126 -10.93 8.70 -7.29
CA LYS A 126 -11.05 10.14 -7.23
C LYS A 126 -11.10 10.63 -5.78
N TRP A 127 -11.93 10.00 -4.94
CA TRP A 127 -12.00 10.37 -3.53
C TRP A 127 -10.66 10.20 -2.82
N PHE A 128 -9.96 9.08 -3.06
CA PHE A 128 -8.67 8.82 -2.44
C PHE A 128 -7.60 9.83 -2.90
N GLU A 129 -7.60 10.19 -4.17
CA GLU A 129 -6.69 11.18 -4.74
C GLU A 129 -6.96 12.60 -4.22
N GLU A 130 -8.22 13.01 -4.17
CA GLU A 130 -8.60 14.36 -3.73
C GLU A 130 -8.54 14.52 -2.20
N THR A 131 -8.73 13.44 -1.45
CA THR A 131 -8.82 13.51 0.03
C THR A 131 -7.53 13.03 0.69
N CYS A 132 -7.13 11.80 0.39
CA CYS A 132 -5.99 11.16 1.09
C CYS A 132 -4.65 11.62 0.53
N MET A 133 -4.51 11.73 -0.80
CA MET A 133 -3.21 12.06 -1.41
C MET A 133 -2.77 13.50 -1.17
N ASN A 134 -3.58 14.35 -0.54
CA ASN A 134 -3.13 15.66 -0.06
C ASN A 134 -2.28 15.57 1.22
N VAL A 135 -2.40 14.48 1.99
CA VAL A 135 -1.60 14.24 3.20
C VAL A 135 -0.28 13.57 2.84
N ASP A 136 0.84 14.15 3.26
CA ASP A 136 2.18 13.64 2.93
C ASP A 136 2.44 12.22 3.43
N PHE A 137 1.82 11.84 4.54
CA PHE A 137 1.81 10.46 5.04
C PHE A 137 1.35 9.47 3.97
N PHE A 138 0.21 9.73 3.32
CA PHE A 138 -0.32 8.86 2.27
C PHE A 138 0.51 8.93 0.99
N LYS A 139 1.02 10.11 0.59
CA LYS A 139 1.90 10.25 -0.59
C LYS A 139 3.12 9.36 -0.46
N ASN A 140 3.82 9.45 0.68
CA ASN A 140 5.03 8.67 0.94
C ASN A 140 4.73 7.17 1.00
N LEU A 141 3.66 6.78 1.69
CA LEU A 141 3.26 5.38 1.80
C LEU A 141 2.84 4.80 0.45
N HIS A 142 2.14 5.56 -0.38
CA HIS A 142 1.73 5.15 -1.71
C HIS A 142 2.93 4.93 -2.64
N ARG A 143 3.90 5.85 -2.62
CA ARG A 143 5.17 5.69 -3.35
C ARG A 143 5.85 4.39 -2.98
N HIS A 144 6.04 4.13 -1.68
CA HIS A 144 6.65 2.89 -1.21
C HIS A 144 5.84 1.64 -1.57
N THR A 145 4.51 1.73 -1.55
CA THR A 145 3.64 0.64 -1.98
C THR A 145 3.88 0.31 -3.45
N ILE A 146 3.95 1.31 -4.34
CA ILE A 146 4.24 1.11 -5.76
C ILE A 146 5.64 0.51 -5.97
N GLU A 147 6.66 1.05 -5.31
CA GLU A 147 8.04 0.57 -5.42
C GLU A 147 8.17 -0.89 -4.97
N HIS A 148 7.55 -1.23 -3.84
CA HIS A 148 7.53 -2.58 -3.32
C HIS A 148 6.90 -3.53 -4.34
N GLU A 149 5.74 -3.21 -4.89
CA GLU A 149 5.06 -4.09 -5.86
C GLU A 149 5.84 -4.24 -7.17
N LYS A 150 6.43 -3.15 -7.70
CA LYS A 150 7.33 -3.20 -8.87
C LYS A 150 8.56 -4.09 -8.63
N SER A 151 9.01 -4.22 -7.39
CA SER A 151 10.16 -5.08 -7.07
C SER A 151 9.86 -6.57 -7.22
N TYR A 152 8.60 -7.00 -7.06
CA TYR A 152 8.17 -8.39 -7.27
C TYR A 152 7.83 -8.71 -8.74
N GLU A 153 7.54 -7.68 -9.54
CA GLU A 153 7.28 -7.84 -10.98
C GLU A 153 8.57 -7.98 -11.80
N LYS A 154 9.73 -7.57 -11.25
CA LYS A 154 11.02 -7.76 -11.93
C LYS A 154 11.37 -9.25 -11.98
N PRO A 155 11.58 -9.85 -13.17
CA PRO A 155 12.01 -11.24 -13.26
C PRO A 155 13.35 -11.42 -12.56
N ASN A 156 13.47 -12.55 -11.86
CA ASN A 156 14.65 -12.96 -11.13
C ASN A 156 15.89 -12.83 -12.04
N LYS A 157 16.91 -12.04 -11.66
CA LYS A 157 18.14 -11.88 -12.48
C LYS A 157 18.80 -13.22 -12.84
N LYS A 158 18.56 -14.30 -12.08
CA LYS A 158 18.97 -15.68 -12.38
C LYS A 158 18.31 -16.27 -13.62
N GLU A 159 17.03 -15.98 -13.88
CA GLU A 159 16.35 -16.47 -15.10
C GLU A 159 16.83 -15.75 -16.36
N GLN A 160 17.36 -14.53 -16.23
CA GLN A 160 17.94 -13.78 -17.35
C GLN A 160 19.36 -14.21 -17.70
N SER A 161 20.17 -14.65 -16.72
CA SER A 161 21.49 -15.24 -16.99
C SER A 161 21.37 -16.62 -17.64
N GLU A 162 20.47 -17.48 -17.16
CA GLU A 162 20.25 -18.82 -17.75
C GLU A 162 19.65 -18.77 -19.16
N LYS A 163 18.79 -17.77 -19.47
CA LYS A 163 18.30 -17.54 -20.83
C LYS A 163 19.37 -16.97 -21.76
N LYS A 164 20.30 -16.14 -21.25
CA LYS A 164 21.45 -15.66 -22.03
C LYS A 164 22.43 -16.78 -22.34
N GLU A 165 22.75 -17.66 -21.38
CA GLU A 165 23.64 -18.80 -21.60
C GLU A 165 23.07 -19.78 -22.64
N LYS A 166 21.79 -20.15 -22.52
CA LYS A 166 21.12 -21.02 -23.52
C LYS A 166 21.05 -20.40 -24.92
N ASN A 167 20.80 -19.09 -25.03
CA ASN A 167 20.81 -18.42 -26.32
C ASN A 167 22.21 -18.31 -26.93
N THR A 168 23.26 -18.22 -26.11
CA THR A 168 24.66 -18.19 -26.56
C THR A 168 25.13 -19.57 -27.02
N GLU A 169 24.70 -20.65 -26.34
CA GLU A 169 24.97 -22.02 -26.78
C GLU A 169 24.29 -22.34 -28.12
N VAL A 170 23.02 -21.95 -28.29
CA VAL A 170 22.27 -22.18 -29.54
C VAL A 170 22.86 -21.37 -30.71
N SER A 171 23.33 -20.14 -30.49
CA SER A 171 23.99 -19.36 -31.55
C SER A 171 25.34 -19.94 -31.95
N ASN A 172 26.10 -20.49 -30.99
CA ASN A 172 27.41 -21.07 -31.24
C ASN A 172 27.31 -22.40 -32.00
N ILE A 173 26.28 -23.21 -31.75
CA ILE A 173 26.01 -24.45 -32.49
C ILE A 173 25.62 -24.14 -33.95
N ALA A 174 24.75 -23.14 -34.17
CA ALA A 174 24.34 -22.72 -35.51
C ALA A 174 25.50 -22.15 -36.35
N THR A 175 26.43 -21.43 -35.71
CA THR A 175 27.60 -20.85 -36.39
C THR A 175 28.64 -21.92 -36.76
N SER A 176 28.73 -23.00 -35.97
CA SER A 176 29.65 -24.11 -36.22
C SER A 176 29.20 -25.02 -37.37
N GLN A 177 27.88 -25.22 -37.54
CA GLN A 177 27.33 -26.01 -38.64
C GLN A 177 27.46 -25.32 -40.01
N ASN A 178 27.40 -23.99 -40.06
CA ASN A 178 27.57 -23.24 -41.31
C ASN A 178 29.02 -23.17 -41.83
N ARG A 179 30.03 -23.52 -41.01
CA ARG A 179 31.45 -23.55 -41.43
C ARG A 179 31.91 -24.89 -41.98
N LEU A 180 31.10 -25.95 -41.87
CA LEU A 180 31.42 -27.30 -42.36
C LEU A 180 30.84 -27.60 -43.75
N ILE A 181 30.10 -26.65 -44.34
CA ILE A 181 29.39 -26.81 -45.62
C ILE A 181 29.95 -25.86 -46.71
N ALA A 182 31.02 -25.12 -46.43
CA ALA A 182 31.75 -24.28 -47.39
C ALA A 182 33.12 -24.89 -47.70
#